data_AF-A0A7W0WGZ1-F1
#
_entry.id   AF-A0A7W0WGZ1-F1
#
_cell.length_a   1.000
_cell.length_b   1.000
_cell.length_c   1.000
_cell.angle_alpha   90.00
_cell.angle_beta   90.00
_cell.angle_gamma   90.00
#
_symmetry.space_group_name_H-M   'P 1'
#
loop_
_entity.id
_entity.type
_entity.pdbx_description
1 polymer ?
#
loop_
_entity_poly.entity_id
_entity_poly.type
_entity_poly.pdbx_seq_one_letter_code
_entity_poly.pdbx_strand_id
1 'polypeptide(L)'
;MERTKERLAAMVTANAESLKLHFEAYKNLTVLDSGALVAFALVTHNLVPSPVQLSLLSVAYACVLVSLIASLAMMFVVGDRVYEMMSPGLSADKKRVWRIVIRVMDALAIGAFVLGLVLFLLFLSVNL
;
A
#
# COMPACT_ATOMS: atom_id res chain seq x y z
N MET A 1 31.14 18.08 -21.07
CA MET A 1 30.06 17.22 -21.59
C MET A 1 30.04 15.83 -20.93
N GLU A 2 31.20 15.26 -20.63
CA GLU A 2 31.35 13.94 -19.98
C GLU A 2 30.78 13.87 -18.55
N ARG A 3 31.09 14.87 -17.70
CA ARG A 3 30.51 15.00 -16.34
C ARG A 3 28.98 15.06 -16.31
N THR A 4 28.35 15.53 -17.38
CA THR A 4 26.88 15.61 -17.47
C THR A 4 26.26 14.24 -17.74
N LYS A 5 26.96 13.38 -18.52
CA LYS A 5 26.51 12.01 -18.82
C LYS A 5 26.64 11.11 -17.60
N GLU A 6 27.74 11.21 -16.85
CA GLU A 6 27.94 10.44 -15.61
C GLU A 6 26.89 10.77 -14.55
N ARG A 7 26.57 12.06 -14.37
CA ARG A 7 25.50 12.50 -13.47
C ARG A 7 24.13 11.96 -13.89
N LEU A 8 23.84 11.95 -15.19
CA LEU A 8 22.58 11.43 -15.70
C LEU A 8 22.46 9.92 -15.44
N ALA A 9 23.51 9.15 -15.71
CA ALA A 9 23.54 7.71 -15.44
C ALA A 9 23.34 7.40 -13.95
N ALA A 10 24.04 8.11 -13.06
CA ALA A 10 23.88 7.94 -11.62
C ALA A 10 22.44 8.24 -11.14
N MET A 11 21.80 9.29 -11.68
CA MET A 11 20.40 9.61 -11.36
C MET A 11 19.41 8.55 -11.83
N VAL A 12 19.64 7.95 -13.00
CA VAL A 12 18.79 6.86 -13.52
C VAL A 12 18.89 5.62 -12.63
N THR A 13 20.10 5.25 -12.23
CA THR A 13 20.33 4.10 -11.32
C THR A 13 19.67 4.31 -9.96
N ALA A 14 19.87 5.48 -9.34
CA ALA A 14 19.27 5.79 -8.04
C ALA A 14 17.73 5.75 -8.07
N ASN A 15 17.12 6.24 -9.15
CA ASN A 15 15.66 6.15 -9.32
C ASN A 15 15.17 4.70 -9.47
N ALA A 16 15.89 3.89 -10.25
CA ALA A 16 15.54 2.47 -10.42
C ALA A 16 15.64 1.69 -9.10
N GLU A 17 16.67 1.96 -8.30
CA GLU A 17 16.82 1.36 -6.96
C GLU A 17 15.71 1.80 -6.00
N SER A 18 15.37 3.10 -5.98
CA SER A 18 14.27 3.61 -5.17
C SER A 18 12.94 2.91 -5.51
N LEU A 19 12.63 2.75 -6.80
CA LEU A 19 11.41 2.05 -7.23
C LEU A 19 11.39 0.58 -6.79
N LYS A 20 12.52 -0.13 -6.83
CA LYS A 20 12.60 -1.51 -6.33
C LYS A 20 12.27 -1.59 -4.84
N LEU A 21 12.81 -0.66 -4.04
CA LEU A 21 12.51 -0.57 -2.61
C LEU A 21 11.02 -0.31 -2.36
N HIS A 22 10.40 0.57 -3.15
CA HIS A 22 8.95 0.79 -3.07
C HIS A 22 8.15 -0.47 -3.40
N PHE A 23 8.52 -1.18 -4.47
CA PHE A 23 7.86 -2.43 -4.83
C PHE A 23 7.94 -3.47 -3.71
N GLU A 24 9.11 -3.62 -3.10
CA GLU A 24 9.31 -4.52 -1.95
C GLU A 24 8.50 -4.08 -0.72
N ALA A 25 8.41 -2.78 -0.45
CA ALA A 25 7.57 -2.25 0.63
C ALA A 25 6.09 -2.60 0.44
N TYR A 26 5.52 -2.43 -0.76
CA TYR A 26 4.13 -2.82 -1.03
C TYR A 26 3.91 -4.33 -0.96
N LYS A 27 4.90 -5.13 -1.40
CA LYS A 27 4.85 -6.59 -1.22
C LYS A 27 4.75 -6.95 0.27
N ASN A 28 5.53 -6.30 1.12
CA ASN A 28 5.47 -6.55 2.55
C ASN A 28 4.13 -6.07 3.16
N LEU A 29 3.60 -4.93 2.70
CA LEU A 29 2.31 -4.42 3.16
C LEU A 29 1.14 -5.33 2.74
N THR A 30 1.14 -5.86 1.52
CA THR A 30 0.11 -6.82 1.07
C THR A 30 0.14 -8.14 1.85
N VAL A 31 1.34 -8.64 2.18
CA VAL A 31 1.50 -9.80 3.07
C VAL A 31 0.97 -9.49 4.47
N LEU A 32 1.27 -8.30 5.01
CA LEU A 32 0.76 -7.87 6.31
C LEU A 32 -0.77 -7.76 6.31
N ASP A 33 -1.37 -7.11 5.30
CA ASP A 33 -2.81 -6.93 5.17
C ASP A 33 -3.54 -8.28 5.07
N SER A 34 -3.04 -9.20 4.25
CA SER A 34 -3.62 -10.55 4.13
C SER A 34 -3.50 -11.34 5.43
N GLY A 35 -2.36 -11.27 6.12
CA GLY A 35 -2.18 -11.85 7.45
C GLY A 35 -3.12 -11.24 8.50
N ALA A 36 -3.31 -9.93 8.47
CA ALA A 36 -4.22 -9.21 9.37
C ALA A 36 -5.68 -9.63 9.17
N LEU A 37 -6.14 -9.83 7.92
CA LEU A 37 -7.49 -10.34 7.65
C LEU A 37 -7.71 -11.72 8.27
N VAL A 38 -6.75 -12.63 8.11
CA VAL A 38 -6.82 -13.97 8.70
C VAL A 38 -6.81 -13.90 10.23
N ALA A 39 -5.93 -13.06 10.80
CA ALA A 39 -5.85 -12.85 12.25
C ALA A 39 -7.15 -12.27 12.80
N PHE A 40 -7.72 -11.26 12.15
CA PHE A 40 -9.01 -10.68 12.54
C PHE A 40 -10.10 -11.74 12.53
N ALA A 41 -10.15 -12.61 11.51
CA ALA A 41 -11.18 -13.65 11.39
C ALA A 41 -11.06 -14.67 12.51
N LEU A 42 -9.84 -15.14 12.76
CA LEU A 42 -9.56 -16.13 13.78
C LEU A 42 -9.80 -15.57 15.20
N VAL A 43 -9.35 -14.35 15.47
CA VAL A 43 -9.56 -13.68 16.76
C VAL A 43 -11.03 -13.43 17.00
N THR A 44 -11.76 -12.89 16.01
CA THR A 44 -13.21 -12.64 16.14
C THR A 44 -13.96 -13.94 16.44
N HIS A 45 -13.69 -15.00 15.67
CA HIS A 45 -14.36 -16.29 15.83
C HIS A 45 -14.12 -16.92 17.21
N ASN A 46 -12.91 -16.80 17.75
CA ASN A 46 -12.54 -17.44 19.01
C ASN A 46 -12.87 -16.61 20.25
N LEU A 47 -12.76 -15.29 20.17
CA LEU A 47 -12.90 -14.40 21.33
C LEU A 47 -14.31 -13.81 21.48
N VAL A 48 -15.05 -13.65 20.38
CA VAL A 48 -16.35 -12.98 20.39
C VAL A 48 -17.40 -13.87 19.70
N PRO A 49 -17.91 -14.91 20.39
CA PRO A 49 -18.87 -15.85 19.81
C PRO A 49 -20.24 -15.22 19.53
N SER A 50 -20.59 -14.10 20.20
CA SER A 50 -21.83 -13.35 19.94
C SER A 50 -21.54 -11.84 19.90
N PRO A 51 -21.08 -11.33 18.76
CA PRO A 51 -20.75 -9.91 18.63
C PRO A 51 -22.00 -9.04 18.57
N VAL A 52 -22.04 -7.99 19.39
CA VAL A 52 -23.13 -7.01 19.42
C VAL A 52 -22.97 -5.99 18.29
N GLN A 53 -21.74 -5.65 17.91
CA GLN A 53 -21.43 -4.60 16.93
C GLN A 53 -20.77 -5.13 15.64
N LEU A 54 -21.53 -5.94 14.87
CA LEU A 54 -21.10 -6.47 13.58
C LEU A 54 -20.75 -5.39 12.54
N SER A 55 -21.38 -4.22 12.63
CA SER A 55 -21.10 -3.09 11.73
C SER A 55 -19.66 -2.59 11.89
N LEU A 56 -19.19 -2.41 13.13
CA LEU A 56 -17.84 -1.93 13.42
C LEU A 56 -16.77 -2.90 12.91
N LEU A 57 -17.02 -4.20 13.11
CA LEU A 57 -16.20 -5.26 12.55
C LEU A 57 -16.18 -5.22 11.02
N SER A 58 -17.34 -5.11 10.38
CA SER A 58 -17.44 -5.06 8.91
C SER A 58 -16.66 -3.88 8.32
N VAL A 59 -16.73 -2.70 8.96
CA VAL A 59 -15.95 -1.52 8.54
C VAL A 59 -14.45 -1.76 8.74
N ALA A 60 -14.04 -2.39 9.84
CA ALA A 60 -12.63 -2.75 10.07
C ALA A 60 -12.08 -3.64 8.96
N TYR A 61 -12.81 -4.69 8.55
CA TYR A 61 -12.44 -5.54 7.42
C TYR A 61 -12.39 -4.76 6.11
N ALA A 62 -13.40 -3.92 5.84
CA ALA A 62 -13.44 -3.11 4.63
C ALA A 62 -12.22 -2.19 4.52
N CYS A 63 -11.81 -1.57 5.63
CA CYS A 63 -10.61 -0.74 5.69
C CYS A 63 -9.34 -1.54 5.37
N VAL A 64 -9.15 -2.73 5.95
CA VAL A 64 -7.98 -3.58 5.62
C VAL A 64 -8.04 -4.07 4.16
N LEU A 65 -9.21 -4.41 3.63
CA LEU A 65 -9.37 -4.77 2.22
C LEU A 65 -9.04 -3.61 1.28
N VAL A 66 -9.46 -2.39 1.61
CA VAL A 66 -9.10 -1.19 0.85
C VAL A 66 -7.59 -0.97 0.88
N SER A 67 -6.94 -1.17 2.04
CA SER A 67 -5.47 -1.13 2.13
C SER A 67 -4.80 -2.14 1.21
N LEU A 68 -5.30 -3.38 1.22
CA LEU A 68 -4.76 -4.48 0.42
C LEU A 68 -4.87 -4.16 -1.08
N ILE A 69 -6.05 -3.71 -1.51
CA ILE A 69 -6.31 -3.35 -2.92
C ILE A 69 -5.43 -2.16 -3.34
N ALA A 70 -5.31 -1.14 -2.50
CA ALA A 70 -4.46 0.01 -2.78
C ALA A 70 -2.99 -0.39 -2.91
N SER A 71 -2.49 -1.24 -2.00
CA SER A 71 -1.13 -1.76 -2.02
C SER A 71 -0.85 -2.63 -3.26
N LEU A 72 -1.78 -3.51 -3.64
CA LEU A 72 -1.68 -4.30 -4.86
C LEU A 72 -1.64 -3.43 -6.11
N ALA A 73 -2.56 -2.46 -6.21
CA ALA A 73 -2.57 -1.52 -7.33
C ALA A 73 -1.27 -0.71 -7.39
N MET A 74 -0.68 -0.35 -6.24
CA MET A 74 0.63 0.31 -6.18
C MET A 74 1.77 -0.57 -6.66
N MET A 75 1.76 -1.88 -6.38
CA MET A 75 2.76 -2.80 -6.93
C MET A 75 2.74 -2.80 -8.46
N PHE A 76 1.54 -2.82 -9.08
CA PHE A 76 1.41 -2.73 -10.54
C PHE A 76 1.91 -1.39 -11.07
N VAL A 77 1.51 -0.27 -10.45
CA VAL A 77 1.95 1.07 -10.84
C VAL A 77 3.47 1.21 -10.74
N VAL A 78 4.08 0.77 -9.65
CA VAL A 78 5.54 0.84 -9.48
C VAL A 78 6.25 -0.08 -10.47
N GLY A 79 5.73 -1.28 -10.71
CA GLY A 79 6.25 -2.21 -11.71
C GLY A 79 6.26 -1.59 -13.12
N ASP A 80 5.15 -0.99 -13.54
CA ASP A 80 5.03 -0.31 -14.84
C ASP A 80 6.00 0.87 -14.94
N ARG A 81 6.21 1.61 -13.84
CA ARG A 81 7.13 2.76 -13.81
C ARG A 81 8.60 2.36 -13.93
N VAL A 82 8.98 1.20 -13.39
CA VAL A 82 10.33 0.64 -13.60
C VAL A 82 10.54 0.33 -15.09
N TYR A 83 9.52 -0.23 -15.75
CA TYR A 83 9.58 -0.52 -17.19
C TYR A 83 9.60 0.76 -18.04
N GLU A 84 8.77 1.75 -17.72
CA GLU A 84 8.73 3.04 -18.41
C GLU A 84 10.03 3.84 -18.29
N MET A 85 10.76 3.75 -17.15
CA MET A 85 12.05 4.45 -17.01
C MET A 85 13.14 3.90 -17.94
N MET A 86 12.95 2.69 -18.49
CA MET A 86 13.84 2.11 -19.50
C MET A 86 13.47 2.54 -20.94
N SER A 87 12.34 3.24 -21.14
CA SER A 87 11.87 3.73 -22.44
C SER A 87 11.83 5.27 -22.47
N PRO A 88 12.77 5.95 -23.18
CA PRO A 88 12.88 7.40 -23.15
C PRO A 88 11.77 8.07 -23.98
N GLY A 89 10.70 8.52 -23.33
CA GLY A 89 9.63 9.26 -24.03
C GLY A 89 8.54 9.94 -23.19
N LEU A 90 8.57 9.85 -21.86
CA LEU A 90 7.47 10.41 -21.05
C LEU A 90 7.53 11.95 -20.93
N SER A 91 6.44 12.60 -21.36
CA SER A 91 6.17 14.02 -21.14
C SER A 91 6.20 14.39 -19.66
N ALA A 92 6.66 15.62 -19.35
CA ALA A 92 6.78 16.12 -17.99
C ALA A 92 5.46 16.11 -17.20
N ASP A 93 4.33 16.28 -17.90
CA ASP A 93 2.99 16.28 -17.30
C ASP A 93 2.58 14.90 -16.78
N LYS A 94 2.87 13.82 -17.53
CA LYS A 94 2.61 12.45 -17.06
C LYS A 94 3.38 12.17 -15.77
N LYS A 95 4.63 12.64 -15.65
CA LYS A 95 5.43 12.45 -14.43
C LYS A 95 4.81 13.10 -13.20
N ARG A 96 4.17 14.27 -13.35
CA ARG A 96 3.49 14.97 -12.25
C ARG A 96 2.26 14.21 -11.78
N VAL A 97 1.40 13.76 -12.70
CA VAL A 97 0.18 13.00 -12.38
C VAL A 97 0.52 11.73 -11.60
N TRP A 98 1.49 10.96 -12.09
CA TRP A 98 1.92 9.74 -11.42
C TRP A 98 2.43 9.96 -10.00
N ARG A 99 3.16 11.06 -9.75
CA ARG A 99 3.63 11.38 -8.40
C ARG A 99 2.47 11.63 -7.43
N ILE A 100 1.41 12.27 -7.91
CA ILE A 100 0.20 12.52 -7.12
C ILE A 100 -0.51 11.19 -6.86
N VAL A 101 -0.70 10.37 -7.89
CA VAL A 101 -1.33 9.05 -7.77
C VAL A 101 -0.61 8.19 -6.72
N ILE A 102 0.71 8.07 -6.83
CA ILE A 102 1.54 7.29 -5.88
C ILE A 102 1.32 7.78 -4.45
N ARG A 103 1.37 9.09 -4.19
CA ARG A 103 1.18 9.64 -2.84
C ARG A 103 -0.21 9.41 -2.28
N VAL A 104 -1.24 9.57 -3.11
CA VAL A 104 -2.63 9.38 -2.67
C VAL A 104 -2.85 7.92 -2.32
N MET A 105 -2.36 7.00 -3.14
CA MET A 105 -2.51 5.57 -2.91
C MET A 105 -1.68 5.08 -1.72
N ASP A 106 -0.48 5.62 -1.51
CA ASP A 106 0.32 5.37 -0.29
C ASP A 106 -0.44 5.77 0.97
N ALA A 107 -0.96 6.99 0.99
CA ALA A 107 -1.72 7.51 2.12
C ALA A 107 -2.99 6.69 2.34
N LEU A 108 -3.65 6.26 1.26
CA LEU A 108 -4.83 5.42 1.31
C LEU A 108 -4.52 4.03 1.87
N ALA A 109 -3.45 3.37 1.41
CA ALA A 109 -3.06 2.05 1.88
C ALA A 109 -2.76 2.07 3.38
N ILE A 110 -1.81 2.90 3.79
CA ILE A 110 -1.38 2.99 5.20
C ILE A 110 -2.53 3.49 6.07
N GLY A 111 -3.25 4.53 5.63
CA GLY A 111 -4.35 5.13 6.38
C GLY A 111 -5.51 4.15 6.59
N ALA A 112 -5.89 3.40 5.55
CA ALA A 112 -6.95 2.40 5.66
C ALA A 112 -6.53 1.23 6.54
N PHE A 113 -5.27 0.77 6.48
CA PHE A 113 -4.77 -0.27 7.37
C PHE A 113 -4.84 0.16 8.85
N VAL A 114 -4.29 1.33 9.18
CA VAL A 114 -4.29 1.86 10.56
C VAL A 114 -5.72 2.06 11.06
N LEU A 115 -6.59 2.63 10.23
CA LEU A 115 -8.00 2.81 10.58
C LEU A 115 -8.69 1.47 10.83
N GLY A 116 -8.48 0.48 9.97
CA GLY A 116 -9.01 -0.87 10.13
C GLY A 116 -8.57 -1.52 11.44
N LEU A 117 -7.28 -1.39 11.78
CA LEU A 117 -6.73 -1.89 13.04
C LEU A 117 -7.37 -1.20 14.26
N VAL A 118 -7.49 0.14 14.23
CA VAL A 118 -8.12 0.89 15.33
C VAL A 118 -9.57 0.49 15.52
N LEU A 119 -10.35 0.38 14.43
CA LEU A 119 -11.75 -0.04 14.49
C LEU A 119 -11.88 -1.48 15.00
N PHE A 120 -10.96 -2.37 14.63
CA PHE A 120 -10.94 -3.74 15.14
C PHE A 120 -10.65 -3.78 16.65
N LEU A 121 -9.69 -3.00 17.14
CA LEU A 121 -9.39 -2.90 18.56
C LEU A 121 -10.56 -2.31 19.36
N LEU A 122 -11.24 -1.30 18.80
CA LEU A 122 -12.46 -0.75 19.39
C LEU A 122 -13.57 -1.81 19.44
N PHE A 123 -13.75 -2.58 18.37
CA PHE A 123 -14.68 -3.71 18.35
C PHE A 123 -14.37 -4.72 19.47
N LEU A 124 -13.11 -5.10 19.64
CA LEU A 124 -12.72 -5.99 20.74
C LEU A 124 -13.03 -5.37 22.10
N SER A 125 -12.72 -4.09 22.31
CA SER A 125 -12.96 -3.40 23.60
C SER A 125 -14.43 -3.30 24.00
N VAL A 126 -15.35 -3.38 23.03
CA VAL A 126 -16.80 -3.31 23.29
C VAL A 126 -17.41 -4.70 23.51
N ASN A 127 -16.77 -5.76 22.98
CA ASN A 127 -17.34 -7.11 22.99
C ASN A 127 -16.60 -8.10 23.92
N LEU A 128 -15.48 -7.69 24.53
CA LEU A 128 -14.77 -8.40 25.59
C LEU A 128 -15.00 -7.70 26.93
#